data_AF-A0A7G8J453-F1
#
_entry.id   AF-A0A7G8J453-F1
#
_cell.length_a   1.000
_cell.length_b   1.000
_cell.length_c   1.000
_cell.angle_alpha   90.00
_cell.angle_beta   90.00
_cell.angle_gamma   90.00
#
_symmetry.space_group_name_H-M   'P 1'
#
loop_
_entity.id
_entity.type
_entity.pdbx_description
1 polymer ?
#
loop_
_entity_poly.entity_id
_entity_poly.type
_entity_poly.pdbx_seq_one_letter_code
_entity_poly.pdbx_strand_id
1 'polypeptide(L)'
;MSIVSRLKISVGLRTMAITGSTAAAVSLASAWPSHASWAPKPEPKFWSEVRQQMMDQETSAPSDWTFMEAMQSPKIDAAEYLRNPRRRDQAVTFTALLLMRKGDGNPWGSRQLSMRAQCLEGVLERQDQQGGWSVYPGRQGTASKVNWICAQVPNP
;
A
#
# COMPACT_ATOMS: atom_id res chain seq x y z
N MET A 1 -43.14 -62.77 20.32
CA MET A 1 -44.07 -62.35 21.38
C MET A 1 -43.41 -62.58 22.71
N SER A 2 -43.02 -61.53 23.45
CA SER A 2 -42.75 -61.64 24.88
C SER A 2 -42.72 -60.26 25.57
N ILE A 3 -43.73 -60.07 26.41
CA ILE A 3 -43.67 -59.61 27.80
C ILE A 3 -43.10 -58.20 28.06
N VAL A 4 -44.04 -57.32 28.40
CA VAL A 4 -43.88 -56.05 29.11
C VAL A 4 -43.23 -56.30 30.47
N SER A 5 -42.24 -55.49 30.85
CA SER A 5 -41.86 -55.34 32.26
C SER A 5 -41.63 -53.88 32.61
N ARG A 6 -42.44 -53.38 33.54
CA ARG A 6 -42.38 -52.02 34.10
C ARG A 6 -41.30 -51.98 35.17
N LEU A 7 -40.41 -50.98 35.11
CA LEU A 7 -39.58 -50.60 36.25
C LEU A 7 -40.13 -49.35 36.93
N LYS A 8 -40.30 -49.47 38.24
CA LYS A 8 -40.74 -48.44 39.19
C LYS A 8 -39.53 -47.62 39.69
N ILE A 9 -39.75 -46.31 39.81
CA ILE A 9 -39.41 -45.41 40.93
C ILE A 9 -37.96 -45.43 41.46
N SER A 10 -37.27 -44.27 41.43
CA SER A 10 -36.91 -43.54 42.67
C SER A 10 -36.16 -42.23 42.42
N VAL A 11 -36.83 -41.16 42.87
CA VAL A 11 -36.38 -39.86 43.39
C VAL A 11 -34.86 -39.65 43.58
N GLY A 12 -34.40 -38.51 43.06
CA GLY A 12 -33.13 -37.89 43.41
C GLY A 12 -33.05 -36.46 42.88
N LEU A 13 -33.91 -35.57 43.39
CA LEU A 13 -33.89 -34.14 43.09
C LEU A 13 -32.58 -33.53 43.61
N ARG A 14 -31.63 -33.25 42.72
CA ARG A 14 -30.48 -32.39 43.02
C ARG A 14 -30.71 -31.03 42.40
N THR A 15 -31.17 -30.10 43.23
CA THR A 15 -31.30 -28.69 42.92
C THR A 15 -29.90 -28.11 42.61
N MET A 16 -29.58 -27.94 41.34
CA MET A 16 -28.48 -27.06 40.92
C MET A 16 -29.07 -25.68 40.65
N ALA A 17 -28.91 -24.78 41.62
CA ALA A 17 -29.12 -23.36 41.40
C ALA A 17 -27.98 -22.85 40.52
N ILE A 18 -28.25 -22.66 39.22
CA ILE A 18 -27.33 -21.97 38.31
C ILE A 18 -27.71 -20.49 38.36
N THR A 19 -27.00 -19.72 39.18
CA THR A 19 -26.99 -18.27 39.11
C THR A 19 -26.35 -17.85 37.79
N GLY A 20 -27.17 -17.66 36.77
CA GLY A 20 -26.75 -17.20 35.45
C GLY A 20 -26.49 -15.70 35.45
N SER A 21 -25.24 -15.29 35.63
CA SER A 21 -24.80 -13.93 35.31
C SER A 21 -24.52 -13.85 33.81
N THR A 22 -25.44 -13.30 33.04
CA THR A 22 -25.21 -12.99 31.61
C THR A 22 -24.31 -11.77 31.49
N ALA A 23 -22.99 -11.98 31.39
CA ALA A 23 -22.07 -10.95 30.96
C ALA A 23 -22.20 -10.78 29.43
N ALA A 24 -22.83 -9.71 28.98
CA ALA A 24 -22.83 -9.34 27.56
C ALA A 24 -21.43 -8.87 27.16
N ALA A 25 -20.66 -9.74 26.50
CA ALA A 25 -19.40 -9.35 25.89
C ALA A 25 -19.69 -8.51 24.64
N VAL A 26 -19.55 -7.19 24.76
CA VAL A 26 -19.60 -6.28 23.61
C VAL A 26 -18.27 -6.44 22.86
N SER A 27 -18.26 -7.23 21.80
CA SER A 27 -17.13 -7.30 20.88
C SER A 27 -17.03 -5.97 20.12
N LEU A 28 -16.14 -5.09 20.57
CA LEU A 28 -15.65 -3.98 19.76
C LEU A 28 -14.82 -4.58 18.62
N ALA A 29 -15.48 -4.99 17.54
CA ALA A 29 -14.81 -5.25 16.28
C ALA A 29 -14.27 -3.91 15.78
N SER A 30 -13.03 -3.59 16.16
CA SER A 30 -12.27 -2.53 15.52
C SER A 30 -12.14 -2.93 14.05
N ALA A 31 -12.97 -2.34 13.19
CA ALA A 31 -12.82 -2.40 11.75
C ALA A 31 -11.48 -1.74 11.41
N TRP A 32 -10.40 -2.52 11.45
CA TRP A 32 -9.15 -2.10 10.86
C TRP A 32 -9.45 -1.95 9.38
N PRO A 33 -9.30 -0.75 8.79
CA PRO A 33 -9.56 -0.59 7.39
C PRO A 33 -8.58 -1.51 6.65
N SER A 34 -9.11 -2.52 5.96
CA SER A 34 -8.31 -3.41 5.13
C SER A 34 -7.91 -2.65 3.86
N HIS A 35 -7.10 -1.61 4.02
CA HIS A 35 -6.26 -1.17 2.92
C HIS A 35 -5.29 -2.33 2.72
N ALA A 36 -5.44 -3.08 1.62
CA ALA A 36 -4.37 -3.93 1.15
C ALA A 36 -3.09 -3.09 1.23
N SER A 37 -2.20 -3.48 2.14
CA SER A 37 -1.05 -2.69 2.57
C SER A 37 -0.04 -2.71 1.44
N TRP A 38 -0.31 -1.92 0.40
CA TRP A 38 0.66 -1.71 -0.65
C TRP A 38 1.92 -1.19 0.02
N ALA A 39 3.03 -1.82 -0.31
CA ALA A 39 4.36 -1.40 0.05
C ALA A 39 5.25 -1.63 -1.18
N PRO A 40 6.30 -0.83 -1.35
CA PRO A 40 7.23 -1.04 -2.44
C PRO A 40 7.84 -2.44 -2.33
N LYS A 41 7.84 -3.15 -3.46
CA LYS A 41 8.53 -4.44 -3.56
C LYS A 41 10.05 -4.19 -3.59
N PRO A 42 10.88 -5.19 -3.24
CA PRO A 42 12.31 -5.09 -3.49
C PRO A 42 12.58 -4.74 -4.96
N GLU A 43 13.53 -3.83 -5.20
CA GLU A 43 13.91 -3.44 -6.56
C GLU A 43 14.46 -4.66 -7.32
N PRO A 44 13.86 -5.04 -8.47
CA PRO A 44 14.42 -6.10 -9.29
C PRO A 44 15.77 -5.69 -9.87
N LYS A 45 16.72 -6.63 -9.94
CA LYS A 45 18.10 -6.39 -10.42
C LYS A 45 18.15 -5.65 -11.76
N PHE A 46 17.35 -6.10 -12.73
CA PHE A 46 17.21 -5.44 -14.04
C PHE A 46 16.93 -3.93 -13.91
N TRP A 47 16.00 -3.54 -13.04
CA TRP A 47 15.63 -2.13 -12.87
C TRP A 47 16.71 -1.32 -12.17
N SER A 48 17.45 -1.94 -11.24
CA SER A 48 18.62 -1.29 -10.62
C SER A 48 19.74 -1.04 -11.64
N GLU A 49 19.99 -1.97 -12.55
CA GLU A 49 20.99 -1.83 -13.61
C GLU A 49 20.60 -0.73 -14.60
N VAL A 50 19.34 -0.71 -15.05
CA VAL A 50 18.81 0.36 -15.91
C VAL A 50 18.91 1.71 -15.19
N ARG A 51 18.53 1.78 -13.91
CA ARG A 51 18.62 3.03 -13.14
C ARG A 51 20.06 3.52 -13.03
N GLN A 52 21.01 2.65 -12.71
CA GLN A 52 22.43 3.01 -12.63
C GLN A 52 22.95 3.54 -13.96
N GLN A 53 22.68 2.81 -15.06
CA GLN A 53 23.06 3.23 -16.41
C GLN A 53 22.50 4.61 -16.77
N MET A 54 21.26 4.91 -16.35
CA MET A 54 20.59 6.18 -16.63
C MET A 54 20.97 7.31 -15.65
N MET A 55 21.52 6.97 -14.49
CA MET A 55 21.91 7.92 -13.44
C MET A 55 23.38 8.32 -13.49
N ASP A 56 24.22 7.68 -14.32
CA ASP A 56 25.60 8.11 -14.60
C ASP A 56 25.69 9.55 -15.20
N GLN A 57 24.55 10.22 -15.40
CA GLN A 57 24.45 11.62 -15.82
C GLN A 57 24.04 12.60 -14.71
N GLU A 58 23.75 12.16 -13.48
CA GLU A 58 23.42 13.06 -12.36
C GLU A 58 24.05 12.63 -11.01
N THR A 59 24.50 13.64 -10.27
CA THR A 59 25.28 13.68 -9.02
C THR A 59 24.65 13.00 -7.78
N SER A 60 23.70 12.08 -7.93
CA SER A 60 22.96 11.49 -6.80
C SER A 60 23.43 10.07 -6.47
N ALA A 61 23.65 9.78 -5.19
CA ALA A 61 24.04 8.45 -4.72
C ALA A 61 22.98 7.39 -5.11
N PRO A 62 23.38 6.18 -5.56
CA PRO A 62 22.44 5.13 -5.96
C PRO A 62 21.45 4.68 -4.87
N SER A 63 21.73 4.96 -3.58
CA SER A 63 20.96 4.51 -2.41
C SER A 63 19.71 5.34 -2.09
N ASP A 64 19.55 6.52 -2.68
CA ASP A 64 18.54 7.48 -2.20
C ASP A 64 17.16 7.30 -2.85
N TRP A 65 17.06 6.34 -3.77
CA TRP A 65 15.83 6.04 -4.52
C TRP A 65 15.12 4.82 -3.96
N THR A 66 13.85 5.01 -3.61
CA THR A 66 12.93 3.91 -3.33
C THR A 66 12.26 3.46 -4.63
N PHE A 67 12.47 2.21 -5.03
CA PHE A 67 11.74 1.60 -6.13
C PHE A 67 10.26 1.48 -5.76
N MET A 68 9.38 2.14 -6.51
CA MET A 68 7.94 2.11 -6.21
C MET A 68 7.29 0.94 -6.93
N GLU A 69 7.47 0.89 -8.25
CA GLU A 69 7.00 -0.21 -9.09
C GLU A 69 7.50 -0.08 -10.52
N ALA A 70 7.23 -1.12 -11.31
CA ALA A 70 7.51 -1.14 -12.72
C ALA A 70 6.45 -1.93 -13.49
N MET A 71 6.41 -1.69 -14.79
CA MET A 71 5.67 -2.50 -15.75
C MET A 71 6.58 -2.85 -16.92
N GLN A 72 6.40 -4.05 -17.45
CA GLN A 72 7.08 -4.52 -18.65
C GLN A 72 6.05 -5.14 -19.59
N SER A 73 6.14 -4.78 -20.85
CA SER A 73 5.27 -5.27 -21.92
C SER A 73 5.96 -5.10 -23.26
N PRO A 74 5.52 -5.80 -24.32
CA PRO A 74 6.09 -5.62 -25.66
C PRO A 74 6.04 -4.17 -26.18
N LYS A 75 5.15 -3.32 -25.63
CA LYS A 75 4.97 -1.93 -26.05
C LYS A 75 5.80 -0.93 -25.22
N ILE A 76 5.99 -1.22 -23.95
CA ILE A 76 6.57 -0.30 -22.99
C ILE A 76 7.15 -1.02 -21.80
N ASP A 77 8.35 -0.60 -21.43
CA ASP A 77 8.94 -0.81 -20.12
C ASP A 77 8.95 0.52 -19.40
N ALA A 78 8.48 0.55 -18.15
CA ALA A 78 8.56 1.73 -17.31
C ALA A 78 8.78 1.37 -15.84
N ALA A 79 9.59 2.16 -15.14
CA ALA A 79 9.78 2.08 -13.70
C ALA A 79 9.65 3.45 -13.05
N GLU A 80 9.11 3.47 -11.84
CA GLU A 80 8.90 4.66 -11.03
C GLU A 80 9.66 4.52 -9.71
N TYR A 81 10.37 5.58 -9.36
CA TYR A 81 11.13 5.70 -8.12
C TYR A 81 10.72 6.96 -7.37
N LEU A 82 10.92 6.96 -6.06
CA LEU A 82 10.66 8.08 -5.17
C LEU A 82 11.91 8.40 -4.35
N ARG A 83 12.22 9.68 -4.16
CA ARG A 83 13.23 10.15 -3.19
C ARG A 83 12.77 11.39 -2.43
N ASN A 84 13.43 11.66 -1.31
CA ASN A 84 13.29 12.88 -0.51
C ASN A 84 11.83 13.23 -0.15
N PRO A 85 11.03 12.29 0.39
CA PRO A 85 9.68 12.63 0.84
C PRO A 85 9.75 13.62 2.00
N ARG A 86 8.94 14.68 1.92
CA ARG A 86 8.82 15.73 2.92
C ARG A 86 7.35 16.05 3.16
N ARG A 87 6.93 16.06 4.42
CA ARG A 87 5.59 16.46 4.81
C ARG A 87 5.41 17.98 4.64
N ARG A 88 4.28 18.38 4.07
CA ARG A 88 3.79 19.75 3.92
C ARG A 88 2.28 19.74 4.13
N ASP A 89 1.85 20.11 5.34
CA ASP A 89 0.45 20.08 5.75
C ASP A 89 -0.22 18.70 5.54
N GLN A 90 -1.21 18.63 4.67
CA GLN A 90 -1.96 17.42 4.32
C GLN A 90 -1.35 16.65 3.15
N ALA A 91 -0.20 17.09 2.64
CA ALA A 91 0.49 16.47 1.51
C ALA A 91 1.91 16.01 1.89
N VAL A 92 2.43 15.06 1.13
CA VAL A 92 3.86 14.70 1.12
C VAL A 92 4.43 15.03 -0.24
N THR A 93 5.35 16.00 -0.31
CA THR A 93 6.10 16.36 -1.51
C THR A 93 7.32 15.46 -1.67
N PHE A 94 7.67 15.07 -2.89
CA PHE A 94 8.83 14.23 -3.18
C PHE A 94 9.31 14.42 -4.63
N THR A 95 10.49 13.91 -4.95
CA THR A 95 10.95 13.79 -6.34
C THR A 95 10.67 12.37 -6.83
N ALA A 96 10.00 12.24 -7.98
CA ALA A 96 9.89 10.97 -8.68
C ALA A 96 10.90 10.89 -9.82
N LEU A 97 11.46 9.71 -10.06
CA LEU A 97 12.21 9.38 -11.27
C LEU A 97 11.41 8.37 -12.08
N LEU A 98 11.18 8.71 -13.35
CA LEU A 98 10.55 7.85 -14.34
C LEU A 98 11.61 7.37 -15.33
N LEU A 99 11.77 6.06 -15.41
CA LEU A 99 12.56 5.39 -16.46
C LEU A 99 11.58 4.78 -17.44
N MET A 100 11.79 4.98 -18.74
CA MET A 100 10.87 4.49 -19.76
C MET A 100 11.58 4.14 -21.06
N ARG A 101 11.14 3.05 -21.69
CA ARG A 101 11.52 2.65 -23.05
C ARG A 101 10.30 2.15 -23.80
N LYS A 102 10.13 2.58 -25.04
CA LYS A 102 8.98 2.18 -25.88
C LYS A 102 9.36 1.00 -26.76
N GLY A 103 9.11 -0.22 -26.29
CA GLY A 103 9.43 -1.44 -27.03
C GLY A 103 10.92 -1.74 -27.12
N ASP A 104 11.24 -3.00 -27.41
CA ASP A 104 12.61 -3.49 -27.50
C ASP A 104 13.31 -2.92 -28.73
N GLY A 105 14.39 -2.17 -28.51
CA GLY A 105 15.19 -1.53 -29.56
C GLY A 105 15.20 0.00 -29.52
N ASN A 106 14.33 0.63 -28.72
CA ASN A 106 14.40 2.07 -28.48
C ASN A 106 15.34 2.40 -27.30
N PRO A 107 15.97 3.59 -27.29
CA PRO A 107 16.77 4.02 -26.16
C PRO A 107 15.91 4.23 -24.91
N TRP A 108 16.53 4.06 -23.74
CA TRP A 108 15.94 4.47 -22.47
C TRP A 108 15.83 5.99 -22.39
N GLY A 109 14.73 6.47 -21.85
CA GLY A 109 14.56 7.85 -21.40
C GLY A 109 14.44 7.90 -19.88
N SER A 110 14.93 8.98 -19.29
CA SER A 110 14.76 9.29 -17.87
C SER A 110 14.13 10.68 -17.71
N ARG A 111 13.26 10.83 -16.70
CA ARG A 111 12.70 12.13 -16.33
C ARG A 111 12.48 12.21 -14.83
N GLN A 112 12.89 13.31 -14.22
CA GLN A 112 12.51 13.63 -12.85
C GLN A 112 11.27 14.52 -12.82
N LEU A 113 10.41 14.29 -11.83
CA LEU A 113 9.18 15.05 -11.60
C LEU A 113 9.12 15.50 -10.14
N SER A 114 8.74 16.76 -9.92
CA SER A 114 8.28 17.21 -8.61
C SER A 114 6.85 16.71 -8.40
N MET A 115 6.64 15.95 -7.33
CA MET A 115 5.39 15.26 -7.05
C MET A 115 4.89 15.60 -5.66
N ARG A 116 3.58 15.46 -5.44
CA ARG A 116 3.00 15.40 -4.11
C ARG A 116 1.91 14.34 -4.01
N ALA A 117 1.87 13.68 -2.87
CA ALA A 117 0.78 12.78 -2.47
C ALA A 117 -0.18 13.57 -1.59
N GLN A 118 -1.45 13.64 -2.01
CA GLN A 118 -2.54 14.28 -1.27
C GLN A 118 -3.18 13.25 -0.34
N CYS A 119 -2.89 13.37 0.96
CA CYS A 119 -3.10 12.26 1.88
C CYS A 119 -4.56 12.00 2.25
N LEU A 120 -5.43 13.01 2.15
CA LEU A 120 -6.86 12.85 2.40
C LEU A 120 -7.60 12.37 1.13
N GLU A 121 -7.16 12.87 -0.02
CA GLU A 121 -7.78 12.64 -1.32
C GLU A 121 -7.32 11.34 -1.97
N GLY A 122 -6.19 10.77 -1.53
CA GLY A 122 -5.66 9.52 -2.09
C GLY A 122 -5.13 9.67 -3.51
N VAL A 123 -4.75 10.90 -3.92
CA VAL A 123 -4.28 11.20 -5.27
C VAL A 123 -2.81 11.59 -5.29
N LEU A 124 -2.17 11.34 -6.44
CA LEU A 124 -0.86 11.89 -6.77
C LEU A 124 -1.05 13.11 -7.66
N GLU A 125 -0.25 14.12 -7.44
CA GLU A 125 -0.16 15.29 -8.30
C GLU A 125 1.29 15.51 -8.70
N ARG A 126 1.48 16.05 -9.91
CA ARG A 126 2.77 16.49 -10.41
C ARG A 126 2.77 18.00 -10.56
N GLN A 127 3.94 18.59 -10.36
CA GLN A 127 4.17 19.99 -10.65
C GLN A 127 4.61 20.16 -12.11
N ASP A 128 4.04 21.12 -12.81
CA ASP A 128 4.52 21.57 -14.11
C ASP A 128 5.69 22.56 -13.99
N GLN A 129 6.18 23.04 -15.13
CA GLN A 129 7.31 23.97 -15.19
C GLN A 129 6.97 25.38 -14.68
N GLN A 130 5.69 25.73 -14.63
CA GLN A 130 5.17 27.01 -14.13
C GLN A 130 4.85 26.95 -12.62
N GLY A 131 5.05 25.78 -11.99
CA GLY A 131 4.78 25.57 -10.57
C GLY A 131 3.35 25.11 -10.27
N GLY A 132 2.50 24.94 -11.30
CA GLY A 132 1.13 24.47 -11.18
C GLY A 132 1.06 22.99 -10.85
N TRP A 133 0.09 22.62 -10.01
CA TRP A 133 -0.15 21.21 -9.64
C TRP A 133 -1.31 20.64 -10.46
N SER A 134 -1.11 19.44 -10.98
CA SER A 134 -2.15 18.69 -11.71
C SER A 134 -2.14 17.23 -11.31
N VAL A 135 -3.31 16.59 -11.37
CA VAL A 135 -3.45 15.16 -11.08
C VAL A 135 -2.51 14.35 -11.98
N TYR A 136 -1.67 13.55 -11.34
CA TYR A 136 -0.84 12.58 -12.02
C TYR A 136 -1.67 11.30 -12.24
N PRO A 137 -1.78 10.81 -13.49
CA PRO A 137 -2.62 9.66 -13.79
C PRO A 137 -2.31 8.45 -12.90
N GLY A 138 -3.28 8.09 -12.06
CA GLY A 138 -3.21 6.90 -11.24
C GLY A 138 -3.57 5.64 -12.01
N ARG A 139 -3.22 4.49 -11.45
CA ARG A 139 -3.71 3.16 -11.84
C ARG A 139 -4.44 2.53 -10.67
N GLN A 140 -5.02 1.35 -10.87
CA GLN A 140 -5.58 0.58 -9.76
C GLN A 140 -4.52 0.41 -8.66
N GLY A 141 -4.88 0.78 -7.42
CA GLY A 141 -3.96 0.76 -6.28
C GLY A 141 -3.25 2.09 -5.97
N THR A 142 -3.48 3.17 -6.75
CA THR A 142 -2.89 4.49 -6.45
C THR A 142 -3.22 5.00 -5.05
N ALA A 143 -4.46 4.86 -4.56
CA ALA A 143 -4.82 5.29 -3.21
C ALA A 143 -4.01 4.55 -2.13
N SER A 144 -3.80 3.24 -2.26
CA SER A 144 -2.95 2.47 -1.33
C SER A 144 -1.49 2.93 -1.39
N LYS A 145 -0.96 3.25 -2.58
CA LYS A 145 0.37 3.84 -2.71
C LYS A 145 0.45 5.19 -2.00
N VAL A 146 -0.53 6.07 -2.20
CA VAL A 146 -0.60 7.38 -1.55
C VAL A 146 -0.59 7.23 -0.04
N ASN A 147 -1.41 6.32 0.50
CA ASN A 147 -1.43 6.02 1.94
C ASN A 147 -0.06 5.58 2.46
N TRP A 148 0.64 4.71 1.72
CA TRP A 148 2.00 4.30 2.08
C TRP A 148 2.97 5.48 2.10
N ILE A 149 2.97 6.34 1.06
CA ILE A 149 3.82 7.54 0.99
C ILE A 149 3.54 8.46 2.18
N CYS A 150 2.26 8.70 2.48
CA CYS A 150 1.83 9.55 3.58
C CYS A 150 2.22 9.01 4.96
N ALA A 151 2.33 7.70 5.11
CA ALA A 151 2.79 7.05 6.34
C ALA A 151 4.31 7.11 6.53
N GLN A 152 5.10 7.31 5.48
CA GLN A 152 6.58 7.36 5.59
C GLN A 152 7.08 8.62 6.30
N VAL A 153 6.31 9.70 6.27
CA VAL A 153 6.69 10.99 6.86
C VAL A 153 5.53 11.48 7.72
N PRO A 154 5.46 11.05 9.00
CA PRO A 154 4.39 11.46 9.90
C PRO A 154 4.39 12.98 10.10
N ASN A 155 3.25 13.52 10.53
CA ASN A 155 3.17 14.92 10.91
C ASN A 155 4.16 15.20 12.05
N PRO A 156 4.90 16.33 12.00
CA PRO A 156 5.69 16.80 13.13
C PRO A 156 4.79 17.11 14.35
#